data_AF-A0A1A0TEZ8-F1
#
_entry.id   AF-A0A1A0TEZ8-F1
#
_cell.length_a   1.000
_cell.length_b   1.000
_cell.length_c   1.000
_cell.angle_alpha   90.00
_cell.angle_beta   90.00
_cell.angle_gamma   90.00
#
_symmetry.space_group_name_H-M   'P 1'
#
loop_
_entity.id
_entity.type
_entity.pdbx_description
1 polymer ?
#
loop_
_entity_poly.entity_id
_entity_poly.type
_entity_poly.pdbx_seq_one_letter_code
_entity_poly.pdbx_strand_id
1 'polypeptide(L)'
;MWTFDDFVLDCSRYELRSGARVVRVEPQVFDVLTHLVSNRHRCVTKVELLDSVWGGRFVGEAALSSRIAAARRALGDDGEAQRYIRTVRGRGYQFIGVVDEKRCARTIGPPEALPRQDVGFCRAEDGVRLAYAVVGDGPPLVRAANWLTHLGYDLASPVWGHWIRELSRHHRLVRYDERGCGLSDWDAPDFTFDDWVADLECVVDTLGLTRFPLLGVSQGAAVAVAYAARNPERVSALVLYGGYARGRAVRAAGDAERNAAALDLDLARVGWSRDDPAFRRVFAAQFLPDGTRADWDAFDALQRRTTSAANAVRFLEQFAEIDVRDQAGQVACPTLVMHSSEDHRVPARFGEELATLIPDAQLVTLHSRNHLLTPAEPAWSEFRATVHAFLSAH
;
A
#
# COMPACT_ATOMS: atom_id res chain seq x y z
N MET A 1 -19.76 0.39 9.70
CA MET A 1 -21.18 0.05 9.98
C MET A 1 -21.98 1.34 9.98
N TRP A 2 -23.09 1.38 9.26
CA TRP A 2 -23.98 2.55 9.18
C TRP A 2 -25.35 2.21 9.74
N THR A 3 -25.98 3.14 10.47
CA THR A 3 -27.35 2.98 10.98
C THR A 3 -28.22 4.14 10.53
N PHE A 4 -29.38 3.84 9.96
CA PHE A 4 -30.35 4.83 9.49
C PHE A 4 -31.75 4.22 9.59
N ASP A 5 -32.67 4.94 10.24
CA ASP A 5 -33.98 4.42 10.63
C ASP A 5 -33.89 3.02 11.29
N ASP A 6 -34.63 2.04 10.78
CA ASP A 6 -34.59 0.65 11.26
C ASP A 6 -33.46 -0.18 10.62
N PHE A 7 -32.65 0.40 9.74
CA PHE A 7 -31.63 -0.32 9.00
C PHE A 7 -30.24 -0.23 9.63
N VAL A 8 -29.52 -1.34 9.59
CA VAL A 8 -28.08 -1.42 9.90
C VAL A 8 -27.36 -2.02 8.70
N LEU A 9 -26.43 -1.27 8.13
CA LEU A 9 -25.53 -1.71 7.06
C LEU A 9 -24.15 -2.01 7.67
N ASP A 10 -23.84 -3.29 7.86
CA ASP A 10 -22.59 -3.76 8.46
C ASP A 10 -21.59 -4.20 7.39
N CYS A 11 -20.67 -3.29 7.05
CA CYS A 11 -19.62 -3.54 6.06
C CYS A 11 -18.60 -4.59 6.51
N SER A 12 -18.45 -4.84 7.81
CA SER A 12 -17.49 -5.86 8.30
C SER A 12 -18.02 -7.28 8.15
N ARG A 13 -19.35 -7.43 8.22
CA ARG A 13 -20.05 -8.71 8.05
C ARG A 13 -20.70 -8.88 6.69
N TYR A 14 -20.68 -7.84 5.87
CA TYR A 14 -21.36 -7.78 4.58
C TYR A 14 -22.88 -8.04 4.70
N GLU A 15 -23.52 -7.44 5.71
CA GLU A 15 -24.92 -7.67 6.05
C GLU A 15 -25.74 -6.37 6.11
N LEU A 16 -26.89 -6.36 5.42
CA LEU A 16 -27.94 -5.36 5.63
C LEU A 16 -28.99 -5.96 6.56
N ARG A 17 -29.37 -5.25 7.62
CA ARG A 17 -30.40 -5.66 8.58
C ARG A 17 -31.50 -4.61 8.66
N SER A 18 -32.73 -5.06 8.88
CA SER A 18 -33.87 -4.23 9.27
C SER A 18 -34.38 -4.75 10.62
N GLY A 19 -34.18 -3.97 11.68
CA GLY A 19 -34.32 -4.44 13.06
C GLY A 19 -33.46 -5.68 13.32
N ALA A 20 -34.07 -6.77 13.77
CA ALA A 20 -33.36 -8.03 14.03
C ALA A 20 -33.12 -8.88 12.77
N ARG A 21 -33.83 -8.62 11.67
CA ARG A 21 -33.87 -9.47 10.47
C ARG A 21 -32.77 -9.09 9.48
N VAL A 22 -32.06 -10.08 8.94
CA VAL A 22 -31.14 -9.88 7.81
C VAL A 22 -31.94 -9.73 6.51
N VAL A 23 -31.69 -8.64 5.79
CA VAL A 23 -32.23 -8.36 4.46
C VAL A 23 -31.24 -8.90 3.44
N ARG A 24 -31.65 -9.94 2.69
CA ARG A 24 -30.81 -10.50 1.63
C ARG A 24 -30.68 -9.52 0.48
N VAL A 25 -29.44 -9.17 0.16
CA VAL A 25 -29.10 -8.32 -1.00
C VAL A 25 -28.01 -9.01 -1.80
N GLU A 26 -28.03 -8.81 -3.12
CA GLU A 26 -26.93 -9.25 -3.98
C GLU A 26 -25.65 -8.44 -3.65
N PRO A 27 -24.44 -8.99 -3.84
CA PRO A 27 -23.20 -8.30 -3.50
C PRO A 27 -23.10 -6.90 -4.09
N GLN A 28 -23.31 -6.76 -5.39
CA GLN A 28 -23.26 -5.45 -6.06
C GLN A 28 -24.31 -4.46 -5.55
N VAL A 29 -25.44 -4.94 -5.01
CA VAL A 29 -26.46 -4.07 -4.38
C VAL A 29 -25.96 -3.57 -3.02
N PHE A 30 -25.30 -4.45 -2.26
CA PHE A 30 -24.65 -4.10 -1.01
C PHE A 30 -23.52 -3.07 -1.22
N ASP A 31 -22.71 -3.26 -2.26
CA ASP A 31 -21.61 -2.34 -2.59
C ASP A 31 -22.13 -0.96 -3.00
N VAL A 32 -23.19 -0.90 -3.84
CA VAL A 32 -23.88 0.35 -4.18
C VAL A 32 -24.39 1.07 -2.93
N LEU A 33 -25.07 0.36 -2.03
CA LEU A 33 -25.58 0.93 -0.79
C LEU A 33 -24.44 1.47 0.08
N THR A 34 -23.37 0.69 0.25
CA THR A 34 -22.20 1.07 1.03
C THR A 34 -21.54 2.33 0.47
N HIS A 35 -21.36 2.40 -0.84
CA HIS A 35 -20.75 3.55 -1.50
C HIS A 35 -21.61 4.81 -1.38
N LEU A 36 -22.93 4.69 -1.58
CA LEU A 36 -23.87 5.82 -1.46
C LEU A 36 -23.95 6.36 -0.03
N VAL A 37 -24.06 5.49 0.98
CA VAL A 37 -24.15 5.91 2.39
C VAL A 37 -22.83 6.54 2.86
N SER A 38 -21.70 5.99 2.44
CA SER A 38 -20.37 6.55 2.77
C SER A 38 -20.17 7.95 2.18
N ASN A 39 -20.80 8.24 1.03
CA ASN A 39 -20.74 9.52 0.34
C ASN A 39 -22.00 10.39 0.49
N ARG A 40 -22.85 10.12 1.51
CA ARG A 40 -24.17 10.77 1.73
C ARG A 40 -24.20 12.30 1.65
N HIS A 41 -23.08 12.95 1.97
CA HIS A 41 -22.94 14.42 1.97
C HIS A 41 -22.91 15.04 0.56
N ARG A 42 -22.80 14.25 -0.51
CA ARG A 42 -22.73 14.73 -1.89
C ARG A 42 -23.49 13.84 -2.86
N CYS A 43 -23.72 14.36 -4.07
CA CYS A 43 -24.14 13.53 -5.20
C CYS A 43 -22.95 12.65 -5.65
N VAL A 44 -23.22 11.36 -5.79
CA VAL A 44 -22.31 10.37 -6.39
C VAL A 44 -22.66 10.24 -7.87
N THR A 45 -21.67 10.35 -8.75
CA THR A 45 -21.94 10.31 -10.20
C THR A 45 -22.20 8.87 -10.67
N LYS A 46 -22.89 8.71 -11.81
CA LYS A 46 -23.08 7.37 -12.40
C LYS A 46 -21.74 6.68 -12.72
N VAL A 47 -20.79 7.44 -13.26
CA VAL A 47 -19.45 6.95 -13.58
C VAL A 47 -18.75 6.44 -12.32
N GLU A 48 -18.79 7.23 -11.24
CA GLU A 48 -18.20 6.83 -9.96
C GLU A 48 -18.82 5.55 -9.38
N LEU A 49 -20.14 5.37 -9.48
CA LEU A 49 -20.81 4.13 -9.02
C LEU A 49 -20.45 2.93 -9.88
N LEU A 50 -20.35 3.14 -11.20
CA LEU A 50 -19.90 2.10 -12.12
C LEU A 50 -18.47 1.68 -11.80
N ASP A 51 -17.58 2.65 -11.58
CA ASP A 51 -16.17 2.40 -11.28
C ASP A 51 -15.99 1.70 -9.94
N SER A 52 -16.65 2.18 -8.88
CA SER A 52 -16.52 1.64 -7.52
C SER A 52 -17.08 0.23 -7.36
N VAL A 53 -18.17 -0.12 -8.06
CA VAL A 53 -18.86 -1.41 -7.86
C VAL A 53 -18.49 -2.46 -8.91
N TRP A 54 -18.08 -2.04 -10.12
CA TRP A 54 -17.75 -2.98 -11.21
C TRP A 54 -16.28 -3.01 -11.62
N GLY A 55 -15.40 -2.21 -11.00
CA GLY A 55 -13.94 -2.36 -11.13
C GLY A 55 -13.44 -2.33 -12.58
N GLY A 56 -13.87 -1.33 -13.36
CA GLY A 56 -13.43 -1.15 -14.76
C GLY A 56 -14.08 -2.08 -15.80
N ARG A 57 -15.01 -2.97 -15.41
CA ARG A 57 -15.80 -3.75 -16.37
C ARG A 57 -16.76 -2.83 -17.14
N PHE A 58 -16.77 -2.90 -18.47
CA PHE A 58 -17.74 -2.18 -19.30
C PHE A 58 -19.16 -2.72 -19.07
N VAL A 59 -19.91 -2.08 -18.19
CA VAL A 59 -21.34 -2.35 -17.98
C VAL A 59 -22.15 -1.13 -18.39
N GLY A 60 -23.27 -1.36 -19.07
CA GLY A 60 -24.16 -0.28 -19.48
C GLY A 60 -24.91 0.34 -18.28
N GLU A 61 -25.42 1.56 -18.44
CA GLU A 61 -26.20 2.25 -17.40
C GLU A 61 -27.43 1.46 -16.92
N ALA A 62 -27.92 0.51 -17.72
CA ALA A 62 -29.00 -0.41 -17.33
C ALA A 62 -28.63 -1.28 -16.13
N ALA A 63 -27.36 -1.72 -16.03
CA ALA A 63 -26.88 -2.51 -14.91
C ALA A 63 -26.90 -1.68 -13.61
N LEU A 64 -26.37 -0.45 -13.66
CA LEU A 64 -26.42 0.49 -12.53
C LEU A 64 -27.87 0.77 -12.11
N SER A 65 -28.74 1.06 -13.09
CA SER A 65 -30.15 1.36 -12.82
C SER A 65 -30.86 0.19 -12.15
N SER A 66 -30.57 -1.05 -12.56
CA SER A 66 -31.09 -2.28 -11.95
C SER A 66 -30.61 -2.45 -10.50
N ARG A 67 -29.32 -2.21 -10.22
CA ARG A 67 -28.78 -2.27 -8.85
C ARG A 67 -29.35 -1.18 -7.95
N ILE A 68 -29.52 0.04 -8.45
CA ILE A 68 -30.19 1.12 -7.72
C ILE A 68 -31.64 0.75 -7.40
N ALA A 69 -32.37 0.18 -8.36
CA ALA A 69 -33.73 -0.29 -8.12
C ALA A 69 -33.79 -1.41 -7.07
N ALA A 70 -32.83 -2.35 -7.10
CA ALA A 70 -32.72 -3.39 -6.08
C ALA A 70 -32.34 -2.86 -4.70
N ALA A 71 -31.42 -1.88 -4.63
CA ALA A 71 -31.04 -1.19 -3.41
C ALA A 71 -32.24 -0.47 -2.79
N ARG A 72 -33.01 0.26 -3.61
CA ARG A 72 -34.27 0.89 -3.17
C ARG A 72 -35.25 -0.11 -2.61
N ARG A 73 -35.53 -1.21 -3.34
CA ARG A 73 -36.42 -2.29 -2.85
C ARG A 73 -35.96 -2.88 -1.53
N ALA A 74 -34.65 -3.09 -1.35
CA ALA A 74 -34.09 -3.61 -0.11
C ALA A 74 -34.32 -2.69 1.09
N LEU A 75 -34.42 -1.37 0.85
CA LEU A 75 -34.70 -0.34 1.86
C LEU A 75 -36.20 -0.01 2.00
N GLY A 76 -37.08 -0.67 1.25
CA GLY A 76 -38.49 -0.26 1.16
C GLY A 76 -38.70 1.11 0.51
N ASP A 77 -37.74 1.53 -0.32
CA ASP A 77 -37.75 2.75 -1.14
C ASP A 77 -38.13 2.44 -2.60
N ASP A 78 -38.43 3.48 -3.38
CA ASP A 78 -38.66 3.35 -4.81
C ASP A 78 -38.26 4.63 -5.59
N GLY A 79 -38.48 4.62 -6.91
CA GLY A 79 -38.10 5.71 -7.79
C GLY A 79 -38.96 6.97 -7.65
N GLU A 80 -40.12 6.89 -7.01
CA GLU A 80 -41.05 8.00 -6.82
C GLU A 80 -40.89 8.61 -5.42
N ALA A 81 -40.90 7.77 -4.38
CA ALA A 81 -40.79 8.17 -2.98
C ALA A 81 -39.38 8.66 -2.63
N GLN A 82 -38.33 8.01 -3.17
CA GLN A 82 -36.91 8.34 -3.01
C GLN A 82 -36.51 8.74 -1.59
N ARG A 83 -36.98 8.01 -0.57
CA ARG A 83 -36.77 8.32 0.86
C ARG A 83 -35.31 8.18 1.28
N TYR A 84 -34.58 7.24 0.67
CA TYR A 84 -33.19 6.97 1.01
C TYR A 84 -32.25 7.28 -0.14
N ILE A 85 -32.64 6.95 -1.38
CA ILE A 85 -31.78 7.16 -2.55
C ILE A 85 -32.45 8.13 -3.48
N ARG A 86 -31.96 9.37 -3.51
CA ARG A 86 -32.41 10.43 -4.41
C ARG A 86 -31.71 10.34 -5.77
N THR A 87 -32.48 10.40 -6.85
CA THR A 87 -31.95 10.56 -8.22
C THR A 87 -31.65 12.03 -8.48
N VAL A 88 -30.40 12.36 -8.79
CA VAL A 88 -30.01 13.68 -9.28
C VAL A 88 -29.96 13.61 -10.81
N ARG A 89 -31.02 14.11 -11.46
CA ARG A 89 -31.21 14.00 -12.91
C ARG A 89 -29.97 14.46 -13.68
N GLY A 90 -29.52 13.63 -14.62
CA GLY A 90 -28.35 13.89 -15.46
C GLY A 90 -26.99 13.77 -14.76
N ARG A 91 -26.92 13.46 -13.46
CA ARG A 91 -25.65 13.34 -12.73
C ARG A 91 -25.44 11.99 -12.05
N GLY A 92 -26.41 11.52 -11.26
CA GLY A 92 -26.26 10.28 -10.50
C GLY A 92 -27.23 10.18 -9.34
N TYR A 93 -26.74 9.74 -8.18
CA TYR A 93 -27.57 9.42 -7.02
C TYR A 93 -26.96 9.98 -5.73
N GLN A 94 -27.82 10.27 -4.76
CA GLN A 94 -27.41 10.72 -3.44
C GLN A 94 -28.17 9.96 -2.37
N PHE A 95 -27.46 9.47 -1.36
CA PHE A 95 -28.09 8.97 -0.16
C PHE A 95 -28.60 10.14 0.70
N ILE A 96 -29.90 10.16 0.97
CA ILE A 96 -30.58 11.21 1.76
C ILE A 96 -31.26 10.67 3.02
N GLY A 97 -31.10 9.38 3.32
CA GLY A 97 -31.54 8.81 4.59
C GLY A 97 -30.82 9.45 5.77
N VAL A 98 -31.55 9.64 6.88
CA VAL A 98 -30.99 10.24 8.10
C VAL A 98 -30.15 9.18 8.82
N VAL A 99 -28.83 9.37 8.78
CA VAL A 99 -27.88 8.47 9.46
C VAL A 99 -27.77 8.88 10.93
N ASP A 100 -27.96 7.93 11.84
CA ASP A 100 -27.74 8.12 13.27
C ASP A 100 -26.23 8.13 13.55
N GLU A 101 -25.65 9.33 13.55
CA GLU A 101 -24.22 9.52 13.76
C GLU A 101 -23.76 9.08 15.16
N LYS A 102 -24.64 9.11 16.18
CA LYS A 102 -24.29 8.68 17.55
C LYS A 102 -24.22 7.16 17.67
N ARG A 103 -25.09 6.43 16.96
CA ARG A 103 -25.10 4.97 16.92
C ARG A 103 -24.02 4.42 15.98
N CYS A 104 -23.73 5.14 14.90
CA CYS A 104 -22.52 4.94 14.09
C CYS A 104 -21.24 5.16 14.92
N ALA A 105 -21.13 6.26 15.68
CA ALA A 105 -19.96 6.60 16.48
C ALA A 105 -19.74 5.71 17.72
N ARG A 106 -20.78 5.03 18.21
CA ARG A 106 -20.63 4.00 19.26
C ARG A 106 -19.99 2.70 18.77
N THR A 107 -19.84 2.55 17.45
CA THR A 107 -19.36 1.31 16.82
C THR A 107 -18.17 1.53 15.88
N ILE A 108 -18.07 2.74 15.32
CA ILE A 108 -16.86 3.29 14.73
C ILE A 108 -16.34 4.23 15.80
N GLY A 109 -15.33 3.78 16.56
CA GLY A 109 -14.63 4.67 17.50
C GLY A 109 -14.20 5.97 16.81
N PRO A 110 -13.86 7.03 17.57
CA PRO A 110 -13.28 8.23 16.96
C PRO A 110 -12.16 7.81 15.99
N PRO A 111 -11.99 8.50 14.83
CA PRO A 111 -10.88 8.20 13.93
C PRO A 111 -9.62 8.10 14.78
N GLU A 112 -8.99 6.93 14.78
CA GLU A 112 -7.83 6.64 15.62
C GLU A 112 -6.85 7.77 15.37
N ALA A 113 -6.52 8.53 16.42
CA ALA A 113 -5.64 9.67 16.31
C ALA A 113 -4.36 9.19 15.63
N LEU A 114 -3.84 9.96 14.67
CA LEU A 114 -2.59 9.60 14.02
C LEU A 114 -1.55 9.35 15.12
N PRO A 115 -0.84 8.20 15.07
CA PRO A 115 0.11 7.90 16.11
C PRO A 115 1.16 9.00 16.11
N ARG A 116 1.57 9.42 17.32
CA ARG A 116 2.61 10.42 17.45
C ARG A 116 3.89 9.87 16.81
N GLN A 117 4.51 10.69 15.97
CA GLN A 117 5.76 10.39 15.32
C GLN A 117 6.80 11.42 15.72
N ASP A 118 7.94 10.95 16.19
CA ASP A 118 9.10 11.80 16.42
C ASP A 118 10.00 11.70 15.17
N VAL A 119 10.25 12.84 14.53
CA VAL A 119 11.09 12.95 13.33
C VAL A 119 12.44 13.52 13.73
N GLY A 120 13.50 12.83 13.34
CA GLY A 120 14.88 13.28 13.51
C GLY A 120 15.63 13.27 12.19
N PHE A 121 16.87 13.73 12.23
CA PHE A 121 17.75 13.77 11.08
C PHE A 121 19.14 13.26 11.45
N CYS A 122 19.76 12.54 10.54
CA CYS A 122 21.19 12.20 10.58
C CYS A 122 21.88 12.65 9.30
N ARG A 123 23.20 12.53 9.26
CA ARG A 123 24.00 12.79 8.06
C ARG A 123 24.79 11.54 7.72
N ALA A 124 24.63 11.05 6.50
CA ALA A 124 25.47 10.01 5.93
C ALA A 124 26.92 10.51 5.77
N GLU A 125 27.86 9.57 5.55
CA GLU A 125 29.30 9.89 5.44
C GLU A 125 29.61 10.87 4.30
N ASP A 126 28.84 10.81 3.21
CA ASP A 126 28.92 11.70 2.06
C ASP A 126 28.24 13.07 2.28
N GLY A 127 27.70 13.30 3.49
CA GLY A 127 27.09 14.56 3.91
C GLY A 127 25.59 14.69 3.64
N VAL A 128 24.98 13.72 2.92
CA VAL A 128 23.54 13.70 2.65
C VAL A 128 22.76 13.67 3.96
N ARG A 129 21.81 14.60 4.15
CA ARG A 129 20.92 14.56 5.31
C ARG A 129 19.79 13.58 5.07
N LEU A 130 19.64 12.63 5.99
CA LEU A 130 18.56 11.65 5.99
C LEU A 130 17.57 12.00 7.09
N ALA A 131 16.28 11.97 6.77
CA ALA A 131 15.21 12.09 7.74
C ALA A 131 14.78 10.69 8.19
N TYR A 132 14.67 10.50 9.51
CA TYR A 132 14.10 9.28 10.10
C TYR A 132 12.91 9.62 11.00
N ALA A 133 12.06 8.62 11.22
CA ALA A 133 10.88 8.70 12.06
C ALA A 133 10.78 7.49 12.96
N VAL A 134 10.34 7.73 14.19
CA VAL A 134 10.03 6.71 15.17
C VAL A 134 8.56 6.82 15.56
N VAL A 135 7.85 5.69 15.57
CA VAL A 135 6.44 5.60 15.97
C VAL A 135 6.25 4.37 16.87
N GLY A 136 5.60 4.55 18.02
CA GLY A 136 5.33 3.49 18.99
C GLY A 136 6.48 3.24 19.95
N ASP A 137 6.18 2.53 21.05
CA ASP A 137 7.06 2.35 22.21
C ASP A 137 7.45 0.88 22.47
N GLY A 138 7.15 -0.02 21.53
CA GLY A 138 7.44 -1.46 21.65
C GLY A 138 8.90 -1.85 21.36
N PRO A 139 9.23 -3.15 21.23
CA PRO A 139 10.52 -3.59 20.70
C PRO A 139 10.82 -2.97 19.32
N PRO A 140 12.09 -2.77 18.94
CA PRO A 140 12.44 -2.12 17.68
C PRO A 140 11.96 -2.97 16.50
N LEU A 141 11.48 -2.30 15.46
CA LEU A 141 11.32 -2.86 14.12
C LEU A 141 11.82 -1.82 13.12
N VAL A 142 12.89 -2.12 12.43
CA VAL A 142 13.42 -1.22 11.39
C VAL A 142 12.79 -1.59 10.07
N ARG A 143 12.26 -0.61 9.35
CA ARG A 143 11.83 -0.79 7.96
C ARG A 143 12.85 -0.11 7.06
N ALA A 144 13.52 -0.91 6.22
CA ALA A 144 14.35 -0.39 5.15
C ALA A 144 13.51 0.52 4.27
N ALA A 145 14.06 1.67 3.91
CA ALA A 145 13.39 2.60 3.03
C ALA A 145 13.19 1.96 1.65
N ASN A 146 12.15 2.39 0.96
CA ASN A 146 11.80 1.88 -0.36
C ASN A 146 11.10 2.98 -1.16
N TRP A 147 11.08 2.81 -2.48
CA TRP A 147 10.19 3.58 -3.35
C TRP A 147 8.72 3.26 -3.03
N LEU A 148 7.91 4.18 -2.48
CA LEU A 148 8.18 5.56 -2.09
C LEU A 148 7.91 5.79 -0.61
N THR A 149 8.79 6.56 0.04
CA THR A 149 8.69 6.96 1.44
C THR A 149 8.56 8.48 1.56
N HIS A 150 7.63 8.95 2.38
CA HIS A 150 7.58 10.35 2.78
C HIS A 150 7.08 10.48 4.23
N LEU A 151 8.01 10.63 5.16
CA LEU A 151 7.73 10.63 6.60
C LEU A 151 6.68 11.64 7.06
N GLY A 152 6.62 12.81 6.42
CA GLY A 152 5.63 13.86 6.73
C GLY A 152 4.22 13.58 6.20
N TYR A 153 4.07 12.65 5.25
CA TYR A 153 2.78 12.38 4.58
C TYR A 153 2.27 10.96 4.81
N ASP A 154 3.15 9.97 4.96
CA ASP A 154 2.80 8.55 4.97
C ASP A 154 1.79 8.16 6.06
N LEU A 155 1.85 8.80 7.24
CA LEU A 155 0.89 8.54 8.33
C LEU A 155 -0.57 8.82 7.94
N ALA A 156 -0.76 9.87 7.15
CA ALA A 156 -2.07 10.30 6.66
C ALA A 156 -2.40 9.71 5.28
N SER A 157 -1.41 9.13 4.60
CA SER A 157 -1.58 8.53 3.28
C SER A 157 -2.46 7.28 3.33
N PRO A 158 -3.47 7.13 2.46
CA PRO A 158 -4.21 5.88 2.28
C PRO A 158 -3.32 4.69 1.88
N VAL A 159 -2.13 4.95 1.33
CA VAL A 159 -1.19 3.91 0.86
C VAL A 159 -0.42 3.27 2.03
N TRP A 160 0.07 4.08 2.97
CA TRP A 160 0.98 3.62 4.03
C TRP A 160 0.44 3.76 5.45
N GLY A 161 -0.59 4.57 5.67
CA GLY A 161 -1.08 4.89 7.01
C GLY A 161 -1.53 3.67 7.79
N HIS A 162 -2.20 2.69 7.15
CA HIS A 162 -2.60 1.44 7.81
C HIS A 162 -1.42 0.53 8.10
N TRP A 163 -0.40 0.47 7.23
CA TRP A 163 0.84 -0.24 7.49
C TRP A 163 1.55 0.31 8.72
N ILE A 164 1.71 1.63 8.78
CA ILE A 164 2.43 2.28 9.88
C ILE A 164 1.69 2.08 11.19
N ARG A 165 0.37 2.30 11.21
CA ARG A 165 -0.44 2.08 12.42
C ARG A 165 -0.34 0.65 12.89
N GLU A 166 -0.46 -0.33 12.00
CA GLU A 166 -0.39 -1.72 12.40
C GLU A 166 0.98 -2.11 12.95
N LEU A 167 2.06 -1.80 12.24
CA LEU A 167 3.41 -2.19 12.65
C LEU A 167 3.81 -1.49 13.96
N SER A 168 3.42 -0.23 14.15
CA SER A 168 3.73 0.55 15.36
C SER A 168 2.84 0.22 16.57
N ARG A 169 1.74 -0.54 16.42
CA ARG A 169 0.92 -0.99 17.55
C ARG A 169 1.70 -1.87 18.52
N HIS A 170 2.64 -2.65 17.99
CA HIS A 170 3.41 -3.64 18.75
C HIS A 170 4.92 -3.36 18.78
N HIS A 171 5.39 -2.39 17.99
CA HIS A 171 6.82 -2.11 17.84
C HIS A 171 7.11 -0.61 17.95
N ARG A 172 8.33 -0.30 18.38
CA ARG A 172 8.97 0.97 18.07
C ARG A 172 9.43 0.91 16.62
N LEU A 173 8.52 1.29 15.72
CA LEU A 173 8.74 1.27 14.29
C LEU A 173 9.65 2.40 13.88
N VAL A 174 10.82 2.05 13.34
CA VAL A 174 11.79 2.97 12.76
C VAL A 174 11.64 2.96 11.24
N ARG A 175 11.50 4.14 10.67
CA ARG A 175 11.45 4.37 9.21
C ARG A 175 12.35 5.54 8.87
N TYR A 176 12.74 5.63 7.61
CA TYR A 176 13.46 6.78 7.08
C TYR A 176 13.04 7.02 5.64
N ASP A 177 13.18 8.26 5.19
CA ASP A 177 13.01 8.60 3.77
C ASP A 177 14.33 8.31 3.06
N GLU A 178 14.26 7.62 1.91
CA GLU A 178 15.45 7.42 1.05
C GLU A 178 16.09 8.78 0.71
N ARG A 179 17.42 8.81 0.53
CA ARG A 179 18.05 9.96 -0.14
C ARG A 179 17.32 10.23 -1.46
N GLY A 180 17.06 11.49 -1.77
CA GLY A 180 16.24 11.87 -2.92
C GLY A 180 14.73 11.89 -2.68
N CYS A 181 14.25 11.51 -1.50
CA CYS A 181 12.84 11.37 -1.16
C CYS A 181 12.42 12.14 0.10
N GLY A 182 11.14 12.50 0.15
CA GLY A 182 10.43 12.96 1.33
C GLY A 182 11.13 14.13 2.03
N LEU A 183 11.44 13.93 3.31
CA LEU A 183 12.12 14.91 4.16
C LEU A 183 13.65 14.79 4.16
N SER A 184 14.22 13.76 3.51
CA SER A 184 15.66 13.65 3.27
C SER A 184 16.11 14.63 2.18
N ASP A 185 17.41 14.82 2.01
CA ASP A 185 17.93 15.69 0.95
C ASP A 185 17.60 15.14 -0.44
N TRP A 186 17.12 16.02 -1.33
CA TRP A 186 16.77 15.63 -2.69
C TRP A 186 17.96 15.69 -3.65
N ASP A 187 18.93 16.55 -3.37
CA ASP A 187 20.09 16.83 -4.22
C ASP A 187 21.31 15.99 -3.80
N ALA A 188 21.11 14.68 -3.66
CA ALA A 188 22.20 13.75 -3.37
C ALA A 188 23.10 13.57 -4.62
N PRO A 189 24.44 13.68 -4.50
CA PRO A 189 25.36 13.57 -5.63
C PRO A 189 25.27 12.20 -6.28
N ASP A 190 25.31 11.14 -5.49
CA ASP A 190 25.21 9.75 -5.90
C ASP A 190 23.97 9.06 -5.34
N PHE A 191 23.58 7.99 -6.03
CA PHE A 191 22.30 7.32 -5.88
C PHE A 191 22.45 5.80 -6.00
N THR A 192 23.59 5.27 -5.57
CA THR A 192 23.92 3.87 -5.79
C THR A 192 23.20 2.96 -4.80
N PHE A 193 23.16 1.67 -5.13
CA PHE A 193 22.63 0.67 -4.20
C PHE A 193 23.41 0.61 -2.88
N ASP A 194 24.73 0.77 -2.92
CA ASP A 194 25.56 0.77 -1.71
C ASP A 194 25.30 2.00 -0.83
N ASP A 195 24.99 3.15 -1.43
CA ASP A 195 24.57 4.34 -0.68
C ASP A 195 23.30 4.08 0.14
N TRP A 196 22.31 3.37 -0.42
CA TRP A 196 21.09 3.03 0.32
C TRP A 196 21.33 2.06 1.47
N VAL A 197 22.30 1.14 1.33
CA VAL A 197 22.70 0.24 2.42
C VAL A 197 23.45 1.02 3.51
N ALA A 198 24.31 1.96 3.13
CA ALA A 198 25.01 2.85 4.07
C ALA A 198 24.04 3.82 4.79
N ASP A 199 23.02 4.32 4.09
CA ASP A 199 21.98 5.16 4.67
C ASP A 199 21.20 4.41 5.78
N LEU A 200 20.89 3.13 5.55
CA LEU A 200 20.28 2.28 6.57
C LEU A 200 21.17 2.18 7.81
N GLU A 201 22.46 1.88 7.64
CA GLU A 201 23.43 1.83 8.75
C GLU A 201 23.46 3.16 9.52
N CYS A 202 23.57 4.29 8.81
CA CYS A 202 23.60 5.62 9.41
C CYS A 202 22.39 5.89 10.31
N VAL A 203 21.19 5.52 9.86
CA VAL A 203 19.95 5.70 10.63
C VAL A 203 19.93 4.82 11.88
N VAL A 204 20.28 3.54 11.75
CA VAL A 204 20.23 2.62 12.90
C VAL A 204 21.33 2.92 13.92
N ASP A 205 22.50 3.37 13.48
CA ASP A 205 23.59 3.84 14.35
C ASP A 205 23.21 5.11 15.10
N THR A 206 22.61 6.08 14.41
CA THR A 206 22.12 7.32 15.03
C THR A 206 21.12 7.02 16.14
N LEU A 207 20.30 5.99 15.97
CA LEU A 207 19.31 5.56 16.95
C LEU A 207 19.85 4.59 18.00
N GLY A 208 21.14 4.23 17.93
CA GLY A 208 21.81 3.32 18.86
C GLY A 208 21.27 1.88 18.81
N LEU A 209 20.76 1.44 17.67
CA LEU A 209 20.18 0.10 17.50
C LEU A 209 21.28 -0.91 17.19
N THR A 210 21.57 -1.77 18.17
CA THR A 210 22.63 -2.79 18.07
C THR A 210 22.14 -4.12 17.52
N ARG A 211 20.90 -4.51 17.77
CA ARG A 211 20.28 -5.71 17.18
C ARG A 211 18.77 -5.54 17.03
N PHE A 212 18.22 -5.81 15.84
CA PHE A 212 16.82 -5.54 15.52
C PHE A 212 16.27 -6.42 14.38
N PRO A 213 14.95 -6.66 14.34
CA PRO A 213 14.28 -7.17 13.14
C PRO A 213 14.26 -6.12 12.04
N LEU A 214 14.44 -6.56 10.81
CA LEU A 214 14.46 -5.71 9.61
C LEU A 214 13.35 -6.11 8.65
N LEU A 215 12.52 -5.14 8.26
CA LEU A 215 11.47 -5.27 7.26
C LEU A 215 11.89 -4.58 5.96
N GLY A 216 11.95 -5.33 4.87
CA GLY A 216 12.15 -4.80 3.52
C GLY A 216 10.88 -4.94 2.68
N VAL A 217 10.42 -3.85 2.07
CA VAL A 217 9.24 -3.84 1.20
C VAL A 217 9.64 -3.46 -0.22
N SER A 218 9.18 -4.21 -1.23
CA SER A 218 9.48 -3.95 -2.63
C SER A 218 11.00 -3.90 -2.87
N GLN A 219 11.53 -2.85 -3.49
CA GLN A 219 12.96 -2.67 -3.66
C GLN A 219 13.74 -2.62 -2.32
N GLY A 220 13.13 -2.12 -1.24
CA GLY A 220 13.74 -2.13 0.09
C GLY A 220 14.04 -3.54 0.61
N ALA A 221 13.43 -4.59 0.03
CA ALA A 221 13.79 -5.98 0.30
C ALA A 221 15.23 -6.30 -0.14
N ALA A 222 15.68 -5.77 -1.28
CA ALA A 222 17.05 -5.98 -1.73
C ALA A 222 18.06 -5.28 -0.81
N VAL A 223 17.76 -4.03 -0.39
CA VAL A 223 18.55 -3.29 0.60
C VAL A 223 18.62 -4.07 1.91
N ALA A 224 17.49 -4.58 2.38
CA ALA A 224 17.42 -5.35 3.63
C ALA A 224 18.21 -6.66 3.56
N VAL A 225 18.18 -7.37 2.43
CA VAL A 225 18.99 -8.58 2.20
C VAL A 225 20.47 -8.26 2.22
N ALA A 226 20.89 -7.24 1.47
CA ALA A 226 22.31 -6.83 1.44
C ALA A 226 22.79 -6.39 2.83
N TYR A 227 21.98 -5.64 3.56
CA TYR A 227 22.29 -5.21 4.91
C TYR A 227 22.41 -6.39 5.90
N ALA A 228 21.45 -7.32 5.87
CA ALA A 228 21.45 -8.49 6.74
C ALA A 228 22.64 -9.44 6.46
N ALA A 229 23.04 -9.58 5.21
CA ALA A 229 24.21 -10.36 4.81
C ALA A 229 25.53 -9.71 5.30
N ARG A 230 25.63 -8.38 5.22
CA ARG A 230 26.83 -7.62 5.64
C ARG A 230 26.95 -7.51 7.16
N ASN A 231 25.82 -7.55 7.88
CA ASN A 231 25.74 -7.29 9.32
C ASN A 231 24.92 -8.38 10.06
N PRO A 232 25.34 -9.67 9.99
CA PRO A 232 24.56 -10.79 10.53
C PRO A 232 24.32 -10.72 12.05
N GLU A 233 25.17 -10.02 12.79
CA GLU A 233 25.02 -9.78 14.23
C GLU A 233 23.98 -8.69 14.57
N ARG A 234 23.71 -7.78 13.63
CA ARG A 234 22.78 -6.66 13.80
C ARG A 234 21.33 -7.04 13.47
N VAL A 235 21.11 -7.96 12.54
CA VAL A 235 19.74 -8.34 12.13
C VAL A 235 19.27 -9.59 12.86
N SER A 236 18.25 -9.45 13.72
CA SER A 236 17.72 -10.59 14.49
C SER A 236 16.79 -11.49 13.69
N ALA A 237 16.01 -10.90 12.79
CA ALA A 237 15.07 -11.54 11.89
C ALA A 237 14.82 -10.65 10.67
N LEU A 238 14.56 -11.25 9.52
CA LEU A 238 14.35 -10.54 8.26
C LEU A 238 12.94 -10.83 7.72
N VAL A 239 12.16 -9.79 7.47
CA VAL A 239 10.84 -9.90 6.82
C VAL A 239 10.92 -9.19 5.48
N LEU A 240 10.61 -9.90 4.40
CA LEU A 240 10.68 -9.40 3.03
C LEU A 240 9.29 -9.48 2.41
N TYR A 241 8.76 -8.37 1.91
CA TYR A 241 7.44 -8.35 1.28
C TYR A 241 7.49 -7.76 -0.13
N GLY A 242 6.97 -8.49 -1.12
CA GLY A 242 6.93 -8.04 -2.52
C GLY A 242 8.33 -7.81 -3.13
N GLY A 243 9.35 -8.46 -2.57
CA GLY A 243 10.76 -8.21 -2.85
C GLY A 243 11.30 -8.94 -4.08
N TYR A 244 12.58 -8.73 -4.35
CA TYR A 244 13.29 -9.43 -5.42
C TYR A 244 14.80 -9.43 -5.22
N ALA A 245 15.49 -10.44 -5.75
CA ALA A 245 16.95 -10.54 -5.70
C ALA A 245 17.66 -9.75 -6.82
N ARG A 246 17.01 -9.61 -7.98
CA ARG A 246 17.59 -8.98 -9.19
C ARG A 246 16.71 -7.86 -9.70
N GLY A 247 17.25 -6.80 -10.28
CA GLY A 247 16.51 -5.73 -10.93
C GLY A 247 15.99 -6.14 -12.32
N ARG A 248 15.16 -5.30 -12.95
CA ARG A 248 14.53 -5.62 -14.24
C ARG A 248 15.54 -5.83 -15.38
N ALA A 249 16.62 -5.03 -15.43
CA ALA A 249 17.66 -5.20 -16.44
C ALA A 249 18.46 -6.48 -16.21
N VAL A 250 18.79 -6.79 -14.95
CA VAL A 250 19.52 -8.01 -14.57
C VAL A 250 18.70 -9.29 -14.83
N ARG A 251 17.36 -9.22 -14.68
CA ARG A 251 16.46 -10.34 -14.99
C ARG A 251 16.27 -10.58 -16.48
N ALA A 252 16.47 -9.56 -17.32
CA ALA A 252 16.10 -9.59 -18.73
C ALA A 252 16.98 -10.58 -19.52
N ALA A 253 16.39 -11.72 -19.88
CA ALA A 253 17.02 -12.74 -20.69
C ALA A 253 16.68 -12.54 -22.18
N GLY A 254 17.71 -12.34 -23.00
CA GLY A 254 17.57 -12.16 -24.44
C GLY A 254 17.12 -10.75 -24.86
N ASP A 255 17.12 -10.50 -26.17
CA ASP A 255 16.94 -9.15 -26.71
C ASP A 255 15.53 -8.57 -26.48
N ALA A 256 14.49 -9.41 -26.53
CA ALA A 256 13.12 -8.96 -26.37
C ALA A 256 12.85 -8.43 -24.95
N GLU A 257 13.30 -9.13 -23.92
CA GLU A 257 13.13 -8.70 -22.52
C GLU A 257 13.98 -7.46 -22.22
N ARG A 258 15.20 -7.38 -22.77
CA ARG A 258 16.06 -6.20 -22.65
C ARG A 258 15.41 -4.96 -23.27
N ASN A 259 14.86 -5.11 -24.47
CA ASN A 259 14.15 -4.03 -25.16
C ASN A 259 12.89 -3.60 -24.39
N ALA A 260 12.14 -4.55 -23.80
CA ALA A 260 10.98 -4.23 -22.99
C ALA A 260 11.35 -3.48 -21.69
N ALA A 261 12.44 -3.90 -21.01
CA ALA A 261 12.93 -3.22 -19.82
C ALA A 261 13.41 -1.80 -20.12
N ALA A 262 14.15 -1.61 -21.24
CA ALA A 262 14.58 -0.30 -21.69
C ALA A 262 13.38 0.61 -22.03
N LEU A 263 12.37 0.07 -22.73
CA LEU A 263 11.16 0.82 -23.08
C LEU A 263 10.36 1.23 -21.84
N ASP A 264 10.22 0.36 -20.83
CA ASP A 264 9.55 0.67 -19.55
C ASP A 264 10.23 1.86 -18.86
N LEU A 265 11.57 1.88 -18.84
CA LEU A 265 12.36 2.97 -18.29
C LEU A 265 12.21 4.28 -19.08
N ASP A 266 12.26 4.21 -20.41
CA ASP A 266 12.11 5.39 -21.28
C ASP A 266 10.70 5.99 -21.18
N LEU A 267 9.68 5.14 -21.14
CA LEU A 267 8.32 5.57 -20.86
C LEU A 267 8.26 6.27 -19.50
N ALA A 268 8.87 5.68 -18.47
CA ALA A 268 8.91 6.27 -17.13
C ALA A 268 9.55 7.65 -17.10
N ARG A 269 10.70 7.80 -17.78
CA ARG A 269 11.38 9.08 -17.97
C ARG A 269 10.46 10.14 -18.58
N VAL A 270 9.78 9.79 -19.68
CA VAL A 270 8.88 10.71 -20.38
C VAL A 270 7.72 11.12 -19.48
N GLY A 271 7.08 10.16 -18.83
CA GLY A 271 5.87 10.42 -18.07
C GLY A 271 6.10 11.19 -16.77
N TRP A 272 7.20 10.89 -16.06
CA TRP A 272 7.59 11.66 -14.87
C TRP A 272 8.07 13.07 -15.23
N SER A 273 8.80 13.24 -16.33
CA SER A 273 9.30 14.56 -16.76
C SER A 273 8.18 15.52 -17.17
N ARG A 274 7.02 15.01 -17.61
CA ARG A 274 5.90 15.84 -18.07
C ARG A 274 4.87 16.15 -16.99
N ASP A 275 5.09 15.68 -15.76
CA ASP A 275 4.11 15.70 -14.66
C ASP A 275 2.71 15.15 -15.08
N ASP A 276 2.67 14.22 -16.04
CA ASP A 276 1.42 13.75 -16.63
C ASP A 276 0.70 12.74 -15.71
N PRO A 277 -0.48 13.07 -15.16
CA PRO A 277 -1.23 12.16 -14.30
C PRO A 277 -1.68 10.89 -15.02
N ALA A 278 -1.89 10.91 -16.34
CA ALA A 278 -2.28 9.72 -17.08
C ALA A 278 -1.19 8.65 -17.02
N PHE A 279 0.07 9.08 -17.03
CA PHE A 279 1.21 8.18 -16.99
C PHE A 279 1.46 7.61 -15.59
N ARG A 280 1.43 8.45 -14.55
CA ARG A 280 1.55 7.97 -13.15
C ARG A 280 0.42 7.04 -12.72
N ARG A 281 -0.75 7.11 -13.39
CA ARG A 281 -1.85 6.14 -13.22
C ARG A 281 -1.50 4.75 -13.75
N VAL A 282 -0.63 4.63 -14.76
CA VAL A 282 -0.12 3.32 -15.21
C VAL A 282 0.65 2.66 -14.06
N PHE A 283 1.46 3.42 -13.34
CA PHE A 283 2.16 2.93 -12.15
C PHE A 283 1.17 2.58 -11.04
N ALA A 284 0.21 3.44 -10.74
CA ALA A 284 -0.83 3.13 -9.75
C ALA A 284 -1.57 1.82 -10.07
N ALA A 285 -1.91 1.58 -11.34
CA ALA A 285 -2.57 0.36 -11.79
C ALA A 285 -1.69 -0.91 -11.73
N GLN A 286 -0.36 -0.76 -11.79
CA GLN A 286 0.57 -1.87 -11.58
C GLN A 286 0.77 -2.19 -10.08
N PHE A 287 0.73 -1.18 -9.22
CA PHE A 287 0.91 -1.36 -7.78
C PHE A 287 -0.38 -1.77 -7.06
N LEU A 288 -1.52 -1.25 -7.51
CA LEU A 288 -2.84 -1.40 -6.89
C LEU A 288 -3.89 -1.76 -7.96
N PRO A 289 -3.75 -2.83 -8.76
CA PRO A 289 -4.71 -3.18 -9.83
C PRO A 289 -6.15 -3.34 -9.34
N ASP A 290 -6.37 -3.80 -8.10
CA ASP A 290 -7.70 -3.93 -7.51
C ASP A 290 -8.06 -2.72 -6.62
N GLY A 291 -7.18 -1.71 -6.58
CA GLY A 291 -7.41 -0.46 -5.88
C GLY A 291 -8.50 0.38 -6.53
N THR A 292 -9.21 1.16 -5.72
CA THR A 292 -10.18 2.12 -6.21
C THR A 292 -9.49 3.29 -6.93
N ARG A 293 -10.28 4.09 -7.66
CA ARG A 293 -9.80 5.35 -8.23
C ARG A 293 -9.18 6.28 -7.17
N ALA A 294 -9.75 6.29 -5.95
CA ALA A 294 -9.23 7.09 -4.85
C ALA A 294 -7.86 6.57 -4.38
N ASP A 295 -7.65 5.26 -4.37
CA ASP A 295 -6.34 4.66 -4.04
C ASP A 295 -5.30 5.03 -5.09
N TRP A 296 -5.69 5.03 -6.38
CA TRP A 296 -4.80 5.46 -7.46
C TRP A 296 -4.47 6.93 -7.40
N ASP A 297 -5.45 7.79 -7.10
CA ASP A 297 -5.24 9.23 -6.94
C ASP A 297 -4.37 9.53 -5.69
N ALA A 298 -4.52 8.74 -4.61
CA ALA A 298 -3.66 8.82 -3.43
C ALA A 298 -2.22 8.38 -3.72
N PHE A 299 -2.04 7.30 -4.50
CA PHE A 299 -0.73 6.83 -4.94
C PHE A 299 -0.06 7.83 -5.91
N ASP A 300 -0.81 8.44 -6.83
CA ASP A 300 -0.34 9.56 -7.68
C ASP A 300 0.12 10.77 -6.84
N ALA A 301 -0.68 11.15 -5.85
CA ALA A 301 -0.33 12.25 -4.95
C ALA A 301 0.93 11.94 -4.11
N LEU A 302 1.08 10.69 -3.65
CA LEU A 302 2.30 10.24 -2.97
C LEU A 302 3.51 10.36 -3.89
N GLN A 303 3.42 9.81 -5.11
CA GLN A 303 4.46 9.91 -6.14
C GLN A 303 4.98 11.34 -6.34
N ARG A 304 4.09 12.32 -6.48
CA ARG A 304 4.47 13.72 -6.68
C ARG A 304 5.06 14.40 -5.45
N ARG A 305 4.59 14.02 -4.25
CA ARG A 305 5.07 14.64 -3.01
C ARG A 305 6.41 14.08 -2.57
N THR A 306 6.69 12.82 -2.91
CA THR A 306 7.87 12.13 -2.41
C THR A 306 9.15 12.57 -3.09
N THR A 307 9.18 12.79 -4.40
CA THR A 307 10.45 13.02 -5.10
C THR A 307 10.29 13.83 -6.38
N SER A 308 11.41 14.30 -6.94
CA SER A 308 11.44 14.99 -8.23
C SER A 308 11.36 13.99 -9.38
N ALA A 309 10.92 14.46 -10.55
CA ALA A 309 10.95 13.65 -11.78
C ALA A 309 12.37 13.16 -12.14
N ALA A 310 13.39 14.00 -11.92
CA ALA A 310 14.78 13.65 -12.19
C ALA A 310 15.26 12.52 -11.25
N ASN A 311 14.93 12.60 -9.96
CA ASN A 311 15.27 11.54 -9.01
C ASN A 311 14.48 10.27 -9.30
N ALA A 312 13.20 10.37 -9.67
CA ALA A 312 12.40 9.20 -10.06
C ALA A 312 13.07 8.38 -11.17
N VAL A 313 13.68 9.06 -12.15
CA VAL A 313 14.45 8.40 -13.21
C VAL A 313 15.70 7.71 -12.65
N ARG A 314 16.48 8.41 -11.82
CA ARG A 314 17.68 7.84 -11.17
C ARG A 314 17.35 6.60 -10.35
N PHE A 315 16.25 6.64 -9.58
CA PHE A 315 15.74 5.48 -8.85
C PHE A 315 15.46 4.30 -9.79
N LEU A 316 14.67 4.53 -10.85
CA LEU A 316 14.29 3.45 -11.77
C LEU A 316 15.48 2.84 -12.51
N GLU A 317 16.47 3.66 -12.88
CA GLU A 317 17.74 3.19 -13.44
C GLU A 317 18.47 2.27 -12.46
N GLN A 318 18.64 2.72 -11.22
CA GLN A 318 19.37 1.97 -10.20
C GLN A 318 18.63 0.69 -9.78
N PHE A 319 17.30 0.74 -9.65
CA PHE A 319 16.46 -0.42 -9.37
C PHE A 319 16.55 -1.49 -10.47
N ALA A 320 16.78 -1.09 -11.72
CA ALA A 320 16.89 -2.02 -12.83
C ALA A 320 18.17 -2.88 -12.74
N GLU A 321 19.23 -2.34 -12.14
CA GLU A 321 20.57 -2.94 -12.10
C GLU A 321 20.88 -3.68 -10.78
N ILE A 322 19.99 -3.65 -9.78
CA ILE A 322 20.19 -4.34 -8.49
C ILE A 322 20.48 -5.84 -8.71
N ASP A 323 21.48 -6.39 -8.01
CA ASP A 323 21.68 -7.83 -7.90
C ASP A 323 22.21 -8.17 -6.51
N VAL A 324 21.39 -8.87 -5.71
CA VAL A 324 21.72 -9.30 -4.35
C VAL A 324 21.73 -10.82 -4.20
N ARG A 325 21.86 -11.58 -5.30
CA ARG A 325 21.83 -13.06 -5.24
C ARG A 325 22.94 -13.63 -4.37
N ASP A 326 24.15 -13.07 -4.48
CA ASP A 326 25.30 -13.52 -3.70
C ASP A 326 25.12 -13.22 -2.20
N GLN A 327 24.55 -12.05 -1.88
CA GLN A 327 24.24 -11.63 -0.52
C GLN A 327 23.07 -12.43 0.07
N ALA A 328 22.06 -12.77 -0.73
CA ALA A 328 20.94 -13.59 -0.29
C ALA A 328 21.41 -14.94 0.29
N GLY A 329 22.39 -15.59 -0.35
CA GLY A 329 23.01 -16.82 0.16
C GLY A 329 23.85 -16.66 1.43
N GLN A 330 24.11 -15.42 1.88
CA GLN A 330 24.91 -15.09 3.06
C GLN A 330 24.05 -14.62 4.25
N VAL A 331 22.73 -14.48 4.07
CA VAL A 331 21.83 -14.09 5.17
C VAL A 331 21.80 -15.22 6.21
N ALA A 332 22.13 -14.87 7.46
CA ALA A 332 22.25 -15.83 8.56
C ALA A 332 21.07 -15.83 9.54
N CYS A 333 20.21 -14.81 9.50
CA CYS A 333 19.07 -14.68 10.41
C CYS A 333 17.81 -15.38 9.87
N PRO A 334 16.86 -15.79 10.74
CA PRO A 334 15.56 -16.29 10.32
C PRO A 334 14.90 -15.31 9.34
N THR A 335 14.41 -15.83 8.23
CA THR A 335 13.84 -15.01 7.16
C THR A 335 12.43 -15.45 6.80
N LEU A 336 11.51 -14.48 6.73
CA LEU A 336 10.16 -14.64 6.20
C LEU A 336 10.05 -13.85 4.89
N VAL A 337 9.77 -14.55 3.80
CA VAL A 337 9.45 -13.97 2.49
C VAL A 337 7.94 -14.06 2.29
N MET A 338 7.30 -12.92 2.06
CA MET A 338 5.88 -12.81 1.78
C MET A 338 5.65 -12.18 0.41
N HIS A 339 4.74 -12.74 -0.39
CA HIS A 339 4.54 -12.22 -1.74
C HIS A 339 3.10 -12.40 -2.22
N SER A 340 2.56 -11.40 -2.92
CA SER A 340 1.24 -11.49 -3.56
C SER A 340 1.28 -12.47 -4.76
N SER A 341 0.35 -13.40 -4.82
CA SER A 341 0.31 -14.49 -5.82
C SER A 341 0.24 -13.98 -7.26
N GLU A 342 -0.42 -12.85 -7.48
CA GLU A 342 -0.66 -12.24 -8.78
C GLU A 342 -0.08 -10.82 -8.85
N ASP A 343 1.02 -10.57 -8.14
CA ASP A 343 1.69 -9.27 -8.12
C ASP A 343 2.06 -8.79 -9.54
N HIS A 344 1.40 -7.72 -9.97
CA HIS A 344 1.59 -7.12 -11.29
C HIS A 344 2.90 -6.33 -11.44
N ARG A 345 3.50 -5.87 -10.34
CA ARG A 345 4.72 -5.06 -10.35
C ARG A 345 5.96 -5.92 -10.25
N VAL A 346 5.95 -6.90 -9.36
CA VAL A 346 7.04 -7.85 -9.12
C VAL A 346 6.43 -9.26 -9.12
N PRO A 347 6.46 -10.00 -10.24
CA PRO A 347 5.85 -11.33 -10.33
C PRO A 347 6.28 -12.27 -9.18
N ALA A 348 5.34 -13.06 -8.66
CA ALA A 348 5.54 -13.93 -7.49
C ALA A 348 6.78 -14.84 -7.55
N ARG A 349 7.14 -15.31 -8.76
CA ARG A 349 8.36 -16.10 -8.99
C ARG A 349 9.66 -15.44 -8.49
N PHE A 350 9.70 -14.11 -8.37
CA PHE A 350 10.87 -13.41 -7.85
C PHE A 350 10.93 -13.40 -6.32
N GLY A 351 9.78 -13.50 -5.64
CA GLY A 351 9.72 -13.82 -4.22
C GLY A 351 10.10 -15.28 -3.96
N GLU A 352 9.63 -16.21 -4.80
CA GLU A 352 10.03 -17.63 -4.75
C GLU A 352 11.54 -17.81 -4.97
N GLU A 353 12.13 -17.09 -5.94
CA GLU A 353 13.57 -17.05 -6.16
C GLU A 353 14.30 -16.56 -4.91
N LEU A 354 13.85 -15.45 -4.31
CA LEU A 354 14.45 -14.88 -3.10
C LEU A 354 14.43 -15.87 -1.94
N ALA A 355 13.30 -16.55 -1.72
CA ALA A 355 13.16 -17.58 -0.69
C ALA A 355 14.03 -18.82 -0.96
N THR A 356 14.32 -19.14 -2.23
CA THR A 356 15.20 -20.25 -2.59
C THR A 356 16.68 -19.91 -2.38
N LEU A 357 17.05 -18.63 -2.53
CA LEU A 357 18.43 -18.17 -2.35
C LEU A 357 18.81 -17.99 -0.88
N ILE A 358 17.86 -17.64 -0.02
CA ILE A 358 18.10 -17.38 1.41
C ILE A 358 18.00 -18.69 2.20
N PRO A 359 19.05 -19.07 2.97
CA PRO A 359 19.01 -20.27 3.80
C PRO A 359 17.82 -20.29 4.76
N ASP A 360 17.12 -21.42 4.81
CA ASP A 360 16.00 -21.70 5.73
C ASP A 360 14.85 -20.65 5.70
N ALA A 361 14.70 -19.91 4.61
CA ALA A 361 13.64 -18.92 4.47
C ALA A 361 12.25 -19.57 4.43
N GLN A 362 11.29 -18.97 5.15
CA GLN A 362 9.88 -19.31 5.07
C GLN A 362 9.23 -18.50 3.94
N LEU A 363 8.53 -19.15 3.02
CA LEU A 363 7.77 -18.47 1.97
C LEU A 363 6.27 -18.53 2.29
N VAL A 364 5.62 -17.37 2.27
CA VAL A 364 4.15 -17.23 2.40
C VAL A 364 3.60 -16.47 1.21
N THR A 365 2.77 -17.15 0.42
CA THR A 365 2.08 -16.55 -0.71
C THR A 365 0.71 -16.02 -0.29
N LEU A 366 0.48 -14.73 -0.50
CA LEU A 366 -0.78 -14.06 -0.19
C LEU A 366 -1.66 -13.98 -1.43
N HIS A 367 -2.95 -14.34 -1.31
CA HIS A 367 -3.88 -14.21 -2.44
C HIS A 367 -4.25 -12.74 -2.68
N SER A 368 -3.50 -12.09 -3.56
CA SER A 368 -3.70 -10.69 -3.95
C SER A 368 -3.05 -10.43 -5.30
N ARG A 369 -3.58 -9.45 -6.03
CA ARG A 369 -3.00 -8.88 -7.25
C ARG A 369 -2.22 -7.59 -6.95
N ASN A 370 -2.43 -7.01 -5.77
CA ASN A 370 -1.80 -5.77 -5.37
C ASN A 370 -0.35 -6.02 -4.94
N HIS A 371 0.54 -5.16 -5.43
CA HIS A 371 1.91 -5.09 -4.95
C HIS A 371 1.95 -4.51 -3.53
N LEU A 372 1.13 -3.50 -3.25
CA LEU A 372 0.95 -2.95 -1.90
C LEU A 372 -0.43 -3.31 -1.37
N LEU A 373 -0.48 -4.06 -0.26
CA LEU A 373 -1.76 -4.45 0.32
C LEU A 373 -2.54 -3.24 0.80
N THR A 374 -3.80 -3.20 0.40
CA THR A 374 -4.84 -2.27 0.86
C THR A 374 -5.43 -2.75 2.19
N PRO A 375 -5.98 -1.86 3.03
CA PRO A 375 -6.54 -2.29 4.32
C PRO A 375 -7.83 -3.11 4.19
N ALA A 376 -8.48 -3.09 3.02
CA ALA A 376 -9.77 -3.73 2.79
C ALA A 376 -9.65 -5.17 2.28
N GLU A 377 -8.49 -5.60 1.79
CA GLU A 377 -8.34 -6.91 1.18
C GLU A 377 -8.01 -8.02 2.21
N PRO A 378 -8.49 -9.26 2.02
CA PRO A 378 -8.25 -10.36 2.96
C PRO A 378 -6.76 -10.64 3.22
N ALA A 379 -5.93 -10.53 2.18
CA ALA A 379 -4.47 -10.72 2.27
C ALA A 379 -3.82 -9.79 3.29
N TRP A 380 -4.39 -8.61 3.57
CA TRP A 380 -3.90 -7.74 4.63
C TRP A 380 -4.05 -8.37 6.01
N SER A 381 -5.15 -9.06 6.30
CA SER A 381 -5.32 -9.72 7.59
C SER A 381 -4.32 -10.86 7.79
N GLU A 382 -4.07 -11.62 6.72
CA GLU A 382 -3.09 -12.71 6.72
C GLU A 382 -1.67 -12.17 6.90
N PHE A 383 -1.30 -11.12 6.14
CA PHE A 383 -0.01 -10.43 6.29
C PHE A 383 0.27 -10.06 7.75
N ARG A 384 -0.69 -9.38 8.39
CA ARG A 384 -0.55 -8.93 9.78
C ARG A 384 -0.35 -10.09 10.75
N ALA A 385 -1.16 -11.13 10.64
CA ALA A 385 -1.10 -12.29 11.52
C ALA A 385 0.25 -13.03 11.38
N THR A 386 0.70 -13.24 10.15
CA THR A 386 1.96 -13.95 9.86
C THR A 386 3.17 -13.15 10.31
N VAL A 387 3.23 -11.84 10.01
CA VAL A 387 4.34 -10.99 10.46
C VAL A 387 4.39 -10.92 11.99
N HIS A 388 3.24 -10.75 12.65
CA HIS A 388 3.20 -10.74 14.11
C HIS A 388 3.67 -12.06 14.72
N ALA A 389 3.21 -13.20 14.19
CA ALA A 389 3.63 -14.51 14.67
C ALA A 389 5.13 -14.75 14.47
N PHE A 390 5.67 -14.38 13.32
CA PHE A 390 7.09 -14.53 13.00
C PHE A 390 7.97 -13.66 13.89
N LEU A 391 7.65 -12.36 14.04
CA LEU A 391 8.41 -11.43 14.90
C LEU A 391 8.25 -11.74 16.40
N SER A 392 7.21 -12.48 16.80
CA SER A 392 7.08 -12.92 18.20
C SER A 392 7.93 -14.17 18.50
N ALA A 393 8.32 -14.92 17.47
CA ALA A 393 9.10 -16.15 17.60
C ALA A 393 10.62 -15.94 17.49
N HIS A 394 11.07 -14.76 17.00
CA HIS A 394 12.46 -14.44 16.67
C HIS A 394 12.82 -13.04 17.16
#